data_AF-U4URF9-F1
#
_entry.id   AF-U4URF9-F1
#
_cell.length_a   1.000
_cell.length_b   1.000
_cell.length_c   1.000
_cell.angle_alpha   90.00
_cell.angle_beta   90.00
_cell.angle_gamma   90.00
#
_symmetry.space_group_name_H-M   'P 1'
#
loop_
_entity.id
_entity.type
_entity.pdbx_description
1 polymer ?
#
loop_
_entity_poly.entity_id
_entity_poly.type
_entity_poly.pdbx_seq_one_letter_code
_entity_poly.pdbx_strand_id
1 'polypeptide(L)'
;MSKRHVEEASSSVGPPPIKKIHFEPHLIGPVSTLEEMDIKVLQFQNKKLAQRIEQRCRTEQELRQRIEQLEKRQTQDDAMLNVVNRYWNQLNEDIRIVLQRFDAETADESENKNENEATTSFLMQLSTWDKDELNDKLANRVQVSRRAVAKVIQAFDRLMQRNEKITLALKGELEGQDAPSVDEAIRQTNIQLQAENRNLQALHTSLHEKYHTNSLKVAELQDSLTAKETENAELKNQIDDLQYELDKVRYRNDKLETHLAEAVEKIKAYHQAHGDPEKGAQAKPIVQSSVSQAKLEDLMKEVEEWKELANNRLQELDKLHQTHRETLKEVEKLKMDSEELIAQKKLRQEVMQLEDFLAQLRKEYEMLRIEFEQNLAANEQTGPINREMRHLITSLQNNTQQLKGEVHRYKRKYKEANTELPKLKKEIEDLQNKLTQKQGGHTPDVKEGIKKEEVKEEHDVKEEGKLHAHINKLLFS
;
A
#
# COMPACT_ATOMS: atom_id res chain seq x y z
N MET A 1 -39.88 -21.60 16.95
CA MET A 1 -39.78 -21.00 18.30
C MET A 1 -38.79 -21.82 19.10
N SER A 2 -37.53 -21.37 19.18
CA SER A 2 -36.55 -21.90 20.13
C SER A 2 -35.59 -20.76 20.46
N LYS A 3 -35.83 -20.12 21.61
CA LYS A 3 -34.99 -19.03 22.14
C LYS A 3 -33.68 -19.64 22.62
N ARG A 4 -32.57 -19.32 21.95
CA ARG A 4 -31.24 -19.52 22.53
C ARG A 4 -30.93 -18.32 23.41
N HIS A 5 -30.72 -18.57 24.70
CA HIS A 5 -30.11 -17.62 25.61
C HIS A 5 -28.64 -17.43 25.19
N VAL A 6 -28.27 -16.17 24.94
CA VAL A 6 -26.88 -15.74 24.87
C VAL A 6 -26.42 -15.55 26.32
N GLU A 7 -25.49 -16.39 26.79
CA GLU A 7 -24.75 -16.10 28.01
C GLU A 7 -23.68 -15.06 27.68
N GLU A 8 -23.94 -13.81 28.11
CA GLU A 8 -22.90 -12.80 28.24
C GLU A 8 -21.91 -13.25 29.32
N ALA A 9 -20.75 -13.73 28.89
CA ALA A 9 -19.59 -13.90 29.76
C ALA A 9 -19.04 -12.51 30.15
N SER A 10 -19.73 -11.84 31.06
CA SER A 10 -19.20 -10.69 31.78
C SER A 10 -18.08 -11.19 32.70
N SER A 11 -16.84 -11.08 32.23
CA SER A 11 -15.64 -11.28 33.04
C SER A 11 -15.51 -10.13 34.04
N SER A 12 -16.36 -10.14 35.06
CA SER A 12 -16.20 -9.33 36.26
C SER A 12 -14.99 -9.86 37.04
N VAL A 13 -13.80 -9.39 36.65
CA VAL A 13 -12.58 -9.57 37.43
C VAL A 13 -12.71 -8.69 38.68
N GLY A 14 -13.34 -9.24 39.72
CA GLY A 14 -13.29 -8.64 41.05
C GLY A 14 -11.83 -8.54 41.53
N PRO A 15 -11.49 -7.52 42.34
CA PRO A 15 -10.14 -7.40 42.89
C PRO A 15 -9.81 -8.66 43.71
N PRO A 16 -8.55 -9.16 43.65
CA PRO A 16 -8.18 -10.38 44.35
C PRO A 16 -8.41 -10.25 45.85
N PRO A 17 -8.82 -11.33 46.54
CA PRO A 17 -9.11 -11.27 47.97
C PRO A 17 -7.86 -10.89 48.76
N ILE A 18 -7.98 -9.83 49.57
CA ILE A 18 -6.91 -9.37 50.46
C ILE A 18 -6.65 -10.48 51.49
N LYS A 19 -5.55 -11.22 51.31
CA LYS A 19 -5.05 -12.18 52.30
C LYS A 19 -4.70 -11.39 53.57
N LYS A 20 -5.50 -11.54 54.63
CA LYS A 20 -5.20 -10.94 55.94
C LYS A 20 -3.91 -11.55 56.47
N ILE A 21 -2.88 -10.71 56.57
CA ILE A 21 -1.54 -11.10 57.01
C ILE A 21 -1.57 -11.32 58.52
N HIS A 22 -1.28 -12.54 58.98
CA HIS A 22 -1.06 -12.86 60.38
C HIS A 22 0.42 -12.68 60.68
N PHE A 23 0.78 -11.70 61.53
CA PHE A 23 2.15 -11.49 61.99
C PHE A 23 2.32 -12.19 63.34
N GLU A 24 3.33 -13.06 63.44
CA GLU A 24 3.71 -13.70 64.69
C GLU A 24 4.24 -12.64 65.69
N PRO A 25 3.83 -12.65 66.97
CA PRO A 25 4.29 -11.66 67.96
C PRO A 25 5.80 -11.78 68.20
N HIS A 26 6.53 -10.67 68.04
CA HIS A 26 7.98 -10.64 68.29
C HIS A 26 8.25 -10.21 69.74
N LEU A 27 8.89 -11.09 70.51
CA LEU A 27 9.25 -10.82 71.91
C LEU A 27 10.51 -9.96 71.98
N ILE A 28 10.38 -8.75 72.51
CA ILE A 28 11.54 -7.91 72.85
C ILE A 28 12.19 -8.52 74.09
N GLY A 29 13.46 -8.95 73.98
CA GLY A 29 14.22 -9.50 75.10
C GLY A 29 14.41 -8.49 76.24
N PRO A 30 15.00 -8.91 77.38
CA PRO A 30 15.15 -8.05 78.57
C PRO A 30 15.85 -6.73 78.23
N VAL A 31 15.38 -5.64 78.84
CA VAL A 31 15.84 -4.27 78.59
C VAL A 31 16.31 -3.65 79.90
N SER A 32 17.49 -3.04 79.91
CA SER A 32 18.11 -2.48 81.11
C SER A 32 18.03 -0.95 81.17
N THR A 33 17.83 -0.28 80.02
CA THR A 33 17.71 1.19 79.93
C THR A 33 16.66 1.60 78.90
N LEU A 34 16.14 2.84 79.03
CA LEU A 34 15.18 3.41 78.07
C LEU A 34 15.76 3.50 76.65
N GLU A 35 17.03 3.88 76.54
CA GLU A 35 17.76 3.97 75.27
C GLU A 35 17.89 2.59 74.59
N GLU A 36 18.14 1.52 75.36
CA GLU A 36 18.17 0.15 74.83
C GLU A 36 16.79 -0.30 74.32
N MET A 37 15.71 0.14 74.97
CA MET A 37 14.34 -0.13 74.54
C MET A 37 14.04 0.57 73.22
N ASP A 38 14.37 1.87 73.11
CA ASP A 38 14.13 2.68 71.93
C ASP A 38 14.91 2.14 70.71
N ILE A 39 16.17 1.72 70.91
CA ILE A 39 16.97 1.06 69.87
C ILE A 39 16.28 -0.24 69.40
N LYS A 40 15.81 -1.09 70.33
CA LYS A 40 15.11 -2.34 69.98
C LYS A 40 13.78 -2.09 69.24
N VAL A 41 13.03 -1.05 69.63
CA VAL A 41 11.78 -0.65 68.95
C VAL A 41 12.07 -0.16 67.53
N LEU A 42 13.09 0.69 67.35
CA LEU A 42 13.51 1.17 66.02
C LEU A 42 13.98 0.02 65.13
N GLN A 43 14.78 -0.91 65.65
CA GLN A 43 15.20 -2.12 64.92
C GLN A 43 14.00 -2.96 64.48
N PHE A 44 13.00 -3.14 65.35
CA PHE A 44 11.78 -3.87 65.01
C PHE A 44 10.93 -3.16 63.95
N GLN A 45 10.74 -1.84 64.09
CA GLN A 45 10.02 -1.04 63.10
C GLN A 45 10.72 -1.08 61.73
N ASN A 46 12.05 -0.99 61.71
CA ASN A 46 12.85 -1.10 60.49
C ASN A 46 12.70 -2.49 59.85
N LYS A 47 12.77 -3.57 60.64
CA LYS A 47 12.52 -4.94 60.15
C LYS A 47 11.11 -5.10 59.54
N LYS A 48 10.09 -4.51 60.16
CA LYS A 48 8.71 -4.55 59.64
C LYS A 48 8.54 -3.72 58.36
N LEU A 49 9.25 -2.60 58.23
CA LEU A 49 9.30 -1.81 57.00
C LEU A 49 10.01 -2.58 55.88
N ALA A 50 11.14 -3.22 56.17
CA ALA A 50 11.86 -4.06 55.22
C ALA A 50 10.99 -5.19 54.68
N GLN A 51 10.23 -5.89 55.53
CA GLN A 51 9.27 -6.91 55.11
C GLN A 51 8.16 -6.35 54.19
N ARG A 52 7.63 -5.15 54.48
CA ARG A 52 6.63 -4.50 53.62
C ARG A 52 7.22 -4.09 52.26
N ILE A 53 8.46 -3.61 52.24
CA ILE A 53 9.16 -3.26 51.01
C ILE A 53 9.37 -4.51 50.18
N GLU A 54 9.89 -5.59 50.78
CA GLU A 54 10.10 -6.87 50.11
C GLU A 54 8.80 -7.42 49.50
N GLN A 55 7.69 -7.35 50.24
CA GLN A 55 6.39 -7.76 49.71
C GLN A 55 5.95 -6.88 48.53
N ARG A 56 6.12 -5.56 48.62
CA ARG A 56 5.80 -4.65 47.50
C ARG A 56 6.66 -4.95 46.28
N CYS A 57 7.96 -5.21 46.45
CA CYS A 57 8.85 -5.59 45.37
C CYS A 57 8.42 -6.89 44.69
N ARG A 58 7.96 -7.91 45.44
CA ARG A 58 7.41 -9.15 44.88
C ARG A 58 6.17 -8.88 44.04
N THR A 59 5.20 -8.13 44.57
CA THR A 59 3.98 -7.77 43.82
C THR A 59 4.28 -6.92 42.59
N GLU A 60 5.22 -5.99 42.69
CA GLU A 60 5.68 -5.20 41.56
C GLU A 60 6.30 -6.09 40.47
N GLN A 61 7.11 -7.07 40.85
CA GLN A 61 7.71 -8.02 39.92
C GLN A 61 6.65 -8.89 39.23
N GLU A 62 5.65 -9.36 39.95
CA GLU A 62 4.50 -10.10 39.39
C GLU A 62 3.71 -9.25 38.38
N LEU A 63 3.45 -7.98 38.70
CA LEU A 63 2.76 -7.06 37.80
C LEU A 63 3.60 -6.73 36.56
N ARG A 64 4.92 -6.54 36.72
CA ARG A 64 5.86 -6.33 35.59
C ARG A 64 5.86 -7.53 34.64
N GLN A 65 5.94 -8.75 35.17
CA GLN A 65 5.84 -9.97 34.36
C GLN A 65 4.48 -10.07 33.64
N ARG A 66 3.39 -9.67 34.31
CA ARG A 66 2.06 -9.68 33.71
C ARG A 66 1.93 -8.66 32.58
N ILE A 67 2.51 -7.47 32.72
CA ILE A 67 2.57 -6.46 31.66
C ILE A 67 3.35 -7.00 30.46
N GLU A 68 4.54 -7.56 30.68
CA GLU A 68 5.36 -8.14 29.61
C GLU A 68 4.61 -9.27 28.85
N GLN A 69 3.86 -10.10 29.58
CA GLN A 69 3.03 -11.14 28.96
C GLN A 69 1.90 -10.55 28.10
N LEU A 70 1.25 -9.49 28.57
CA LEU A 70 0.18 -8.81 27.83
C LEU A 70 0.74 -8.09 26.58
N GLU A 71 1.91 -7.46 26.68
CA GLU A 71 2.60 -6.82 25.54
C GLU A 71 2.98 -7.85 24.48
N LYS A 72 3.54 -9.01 24.89
CA LYS A 72 3.83 -10.12 23.96
C LYS A 72 2.58 -10.68 23.29
N ARG A 73 1.46 -10.72 24.00
CA ARG A 73 0.18 -11.15 23.42
C ARG A 73 -0.36 -10.11 22.44
N GLN A 74 -0.26 -8.83 22.76
CA GLN A 74 -0.70 -7.74 21.90
C GLN A 74 0.03 -7.77 20.55
N THR A 75 1.35 -7.96 20.53
CA THR A 75 2.10 -8.05 19.27
C THR A 75 1.67 -9.25 18.41
N GLN A 76 1.31 -10.37 19.03
CA GLN A 76 0.74 -11.52 18.33
C GLN A 76 -0.66 -11.22 17.77
N ASP A 77 -1.53 -10.59 18.56
CA ASP A 77 -2.87 -10.20 18.14
C ASP A 77 -2.81 -9.18 16.98
N ASP A 78 -1.88 -8.22 17.01
CA ASP A 78 -1.61 -7.26 15.93
C ASP A 78 -1.16 -7.98 14.64
N ALA A 79 -0.26 -8.98 14.78
CA ALA A 79 0.16 -9.80 13.64
C ALA A 79 -1.01 -10.58 13.02
N MET A 80 -1.89 -11.16 13.85
CA MET A 80 -3.09 -11.84 13.37
C MET A 80 -4.05 -10.88 12.66
N LEU A 81 -4.24 -9.68 13.21
CA LEU A 81 -5.12 -8.66 12.63
C LEU A 81 -4.64 -8.21 11.25
N ASN A 82 -3.32 -8.07 11.05
CA ASN A 82 -2.73 -7.79 9.74
C ASN A 82 -3.02 -8.90 8.71
N VAL A 83 -2.93 -10.16 9.13
CA VAL A 83 -3.23 -11.32 8.26
C VAL A 83 -4.70 -11.32 7.87
N VAL A 84 -5.62 -11.13 8.82
CA VAL A 84 -7.06 -11.03 8.55
C VAL A 84 -7.37 -9.87 7.61
N ASN A 85 -6.76 -8.71 7.83
CA ASN A 85 -6.96 -7.53 6.99
C ASN A 85 -6.53 -7.78 5.53
N ARG A 86 -5.41 -8.48 5.33
CA ARG A 86 -4.92 -8.85 3.99
C ARG A 86 -5.92 -9.75 3.27
N TYR A 87 -6.40 -10.82 3.93
CA TYR A 87 -7.38 -11.73 3.33
C TYR A 87 -8.73 -11.06 3.06
N TRP A 88 -9.16 -10.16 3.94
CA TRP A 88 -10.38 -9.38 3.73
C TRP A 88 -10.27 -8.49 2.48
N ASN A 89 -9.15 -7.79 2.32
CA ASN A 89 -8.91 -6.95 1.16
C ASN A 89 -8.82 -7.78 -0.13
N GLN A 90 -8.17 -8.95 -0.08
CA GLN A 90 -8.16 -9.89 -1.21
C GLN A 90 -9.58 -10.33 -1.60
N LEU A 91 -10.41 -10.72 -0.64
CA LEU A 91 -11.80 -11.11 -0.90
C LEU A 91 -12.59 -9.98 -1.56
N ASN A 92 -12.42 -8.74 -1.09
CA ASN A 92 -13.08 -7.58 -1.69
C ASN A 92 -12.63 -7.34 -3.14
N GLU A 93 -11.34 -7.51 -3.42
CA GLU A 93 -10.81 -7.43 -4.78
C GLU A 93 -11.39 -8.52 -5.68
N ASP A 94 -11.42 -9.77 -5.20
CA ASP A 94 -11.93 -10.90 -5.96
C ASP A 94 -13.41 -10.70 -6.32
N ILE A 95 -14.23 -10.22 -5.37
CA ILE A 95 -15.64 -9.88 -5.62
C ILE A 95 -15.76 -8.77 -6.67
N ARG A 96 -14.91 -7.75 -6.61
CA ARG A 96 -14.91 -6.66 -7.59
C ARG A 96 -14.57 -7.17 -8.99
N ILE A 97 -13.55 -8.01 -9.13
CA ILE A 97 -13.17 -8.62 -10.41
C ILE A 97 -14.33 -9.44 -10.98
N VAL A 98 -15.04 -10.20 -10.14
CA VAL A 98 -16.23 -10.96 -10.56
C VAL A 98 -17.32 -10.01 -11.06
N LEU A 99 -17.62 -8.94 -10.32
CA LEU A 99 -18.60 -7.93 -10.75
C LEU A 99 -18.22 -7.26 -12.08
N GLN A 100 -16.96 -6.88 -12.25
CA GLN A 100 -16.47 -6.27 -13.47
C GLN A 100 -16.61 -7.19 -14.69
N ARG A 101 -16.48 -8.51 -14.50
CA ARG A 101 -16.63 -9.50 -15.58
C ARG A 101 -18.08 -9.80 -15.92
N PHE A 102 -18.95 -9.89 -14.92
CA PHE A 102 -20.31 -10.41 -15.08
C PHE A 102 -21.41 -9.34 -15.07
N ASP A 103 -21.13 -8.11 -14.63
CA ASP A 103 -22.10 -7.00 -14.53
C ASP A 103 -21.67 -5.74 -15.31
N ALA A 104 -20.72 -5.89 -16.26
CA ALA A 104 -20.12 -4.78 -17.03
C ALA A 104 -21.14 -3.90 -17.78
N GLU A 105 -22.31 -4.44 -18.13
CA GLU A 105 -23.36 -3.72 -18.87
C GLU A 105 -24.19 -2.77 -17.98
N THR A 106 -24.12 -2.89 -16.65
CA THR A 106 -24.87 -2.02 -15.70
C THR A 106 -24.05 -1.45 -14.57
N ALA A 107 -22.72 -1.63 -14.60
CA ALA A 107 -21.81 -1.10 -13.59
C ALA A 107 -21.82 0.43 -13.58
N ASP A 108 -22.24 1.02 -12.45
CA ASP A 108 -22.18 2.46 -12.22
C ASP A 108 -20.75 2.84 -11.77
N GLU A 109 -20.00 3.50 -12.65
CA GLU A 109 -18.61 3.96 -12.44
C GLU A 109 -18.46 4.85 -11.18
N SER A 110 -19.53 5.47 -10.70
CA SER A 110 -19.51 6.33 -9.51
C SER A 110 -19.39 5.56 -8.19
N GLU A 111 -19.84 4.29 -8.13
CA GLU A 111 -19.78 3.48 -6.92
C GLU A 111 -18.41 2.81 -6.69
N ASN A 112 -17.67 2.51 -7.76
CA ASN A 112 -16.36 1.85 -7.69
C ASN A 112 -15.27 2.70 -7.00
N LYS A 113 -15.38 4.03 -7.05
CA LYS A 113 -14.40 4.95 -6.44
C LYS A 113 -14.48 5.00 -4.92
N ASN A 114 -15.70 4.91 -4.35
CA ASN A 114 -15.92 5.03 -2.90
C ASN A 114 -15.46 3.79 -2.10
N GLU A 115 -15.35 2.62 -2.73
CA GLU A 115 -14.93 1.40 -2.03
C GLU A 115 -13.41 1.29 -1.88
N ASN A 116 -12.63 1.84 -2.81
CA ASN A 116 -11.16 1.77 -2.81
C ASN A 116 -10.50 2.58 -1.69
N GLU A 117 -11.05 3.76 -1.40
CA GLU A 117 -10.51 4.67 -0.38
C GLU A 117 -10.73 4.13 1.04
N ALA A 118 -11.87 3.45 1.27
CA ALA A 118 -12.25 2.91 2.57
C ALA A 118 -11.42 1.71 3.04
N THR A 119 -10.95 0.85 2.12
CA THR A 119 -10.21 -0.39 2.48
C THR A 119 -8.72 -0.20 2.69
N THR A 120 -8.12 0.83 2.07
CA THR A 120 -6.65 0.97 2.04
C THR A 120 -6.11 1.67 3.31
N SER A 121 -6.92 2.49 3.98
CA SER A 121 -6.54 3.23 5.20
C SER A 121 -6.96 2.54 6.52
N PHE A 122 -7.64 1.40 6.48
CA PHE A 122 -8.32 0.82 7.65
C PHE A 122 -7.38 0.52 8.84
N LEU A 123 -6.20 -0.05 8.58
CA LEU A 123 -5.23 -0.38 9.65
C LEU A 123 -4.62 0.87 10.29
N MET A 124 -4.42 1.92 9.50
CA MET A 124 -3.81 3.17 9.97
C MET A 124 -4.77 3.97 10.86
N GLN A 125 -6.08 3.82 10.63
CA GLN A 125 -7.12 4.45 11.44
C GLN A 125 -7.50 3.63 12.68
N LEU A 126 -7.17 2.33 12.72
CA LEU A 126 -7.55 1.44 13.81
C LEU A 126 -7.01 1.88 15.18
N SER A 127 -5.82 2.50 15.19
CA SER A 127 -5.19 3.03 16.41
C SER A 127 -5.83 4.33 16.92
N THR A 128 -6.67 4.97 16.10
CA THR A 128 -7.32 6.25 16.42
C THR A 128 -8.74 6.08 16.94
N TRP A 129 -9.30 4.87 16.86
CA TRP A 129 -10.67 4.58 17.30
C TRP A 129 -10.72 4.10 18.73
N ASP A 130 -11.70 4.58 19.48
CA ASP A 130 -12.02 4.03 20.79
C ASP A 130 -12.84 2.73 20.68
N LYS A 131 -13.08 2.08 21.82
CA LYS A 131 -13.75 0.77 21.88
C LYS A 131 -15.19 0.81 21.35
N ASP A 132 -15.87 1.94 21.50
CA ASP A 132 -17.28 2.07 21.12
C ASP A 132 -17.39 2.36 19.62
N GLU A 133 -16.49 3.18 19.06
CA GLU A 133 -16.40 3.45 17.62
C GLU A 133 -15.91 2.24 16.81
N LEU A 134 -15.02 1.42 17.37
CA LEU A 134 -14.40 0.28 16.65
C LEU A 134 -15.45 -0.71 16.11
N ASN A 135 -16.48 -1.01 16.90
CA ASN A 135 -17.54 -1.94 16.49
C ASN A 135 -18.34 -1.40 15.31
N ASP A 136 -18.70 -0.13 15.32
CA ASP A 136 -19.44 0.51 14.24
C ASP A 136 -18.61 0.59 12.95
N LYS A 137 -17.31 0.89 13.06
CA LYS A 137 -16.39 0.91 11.91
C LYS A 137 -16.20 -0.48 11.29
N LEU A 138 -16.05 -1.51 12.11
CA LEU A 138 -15.98 -2.90 11.65
C LEU A 138 -17.30 -3.31 10.97
N ALA A 139 -18.45 -2.99 11.57
CA ALA A 139 -19.75 -3.29 10.99
C ALA A 139 -19.94 -2.61 9.61
N ASN A 140 -19.54 -1.35 9.48
CA ASN A 140 -19.55 -0.63 8.21
C ASN A 140 -18.68 -1.31 7.14
N ARG A 141 -17.48 -1.74 7.51
CA ARG A 141 -16.59 -2.48 6.59
C ARG A 141 -17.22 -3.80 6.12
N VAL A 142 -17.84 -4.55 7.02
CA VAL A 142 -18.57 -5.78 6.68
C VAL A 142 -19.75 -5.50 5.75
N GLN A 143 -20.45 -4.39 5.96
CA GLN A 143 -21.59 -3.98 5.16
C GLN A 143 -21.21 -3.69 3.70
N VAL A 144 -20.03 -3.15 3.44
CA VAL A 144 -19.50 -2.95 2.07
C VAL A 144 -19.38 -4.30 1.35
N SER A 145 -18.66 -5.26 1.94
CA SER A 145 -18.51 -6.61 1.36
C SER A 145 -19.87 -7.30 1.17
N ARG A 146 -20.80 -7.15 2.13
CA ARG A 146 -22.16 -7.70 2.02
C ARG A 146 -22.94 -7.10 0.85
N ARG A 147 -22.80 -5.79 0.59
CA ARG A 147 -23.43 -5.12 -0.55
C ARG A 147 -22.84 -5.61 -1.86
N ALA A 148 -21.51 -5.76 -1.93
CA ALA A 148 -20.83 -6.29 -3.10
C ALA A 148 -21.30 -7.73 -3.44
N VAL A 149 -21.43 -8.61 -2.44
CA VAL A 149 -21.99 -9.96 -2.62
C VAL A 149 -23.44 -9.90 -3.13
N ALA A 150 -24.28 -9.01 -2.61
CA ALA A 150 -25.65 -8.87 -3.09
C ALA A 150 -25.71 -8.46 -4.58
N LYS A 151 -24.79 -7.61 -5.03
CA LYS A 151 -24.66 -7.26 -6.46
C LYS A 151 -24.24 -8.48 -7.30
N VAL A 152 -23.33 -9.31 -6.81
CA VAL A 152 -22.92 -10.54 -7.53
C VAL A 152 -24.12 -11.46 -7.75
N ILE A 153 -24.98 -11.62 -6.75
CA ILE A 153 -26.21 -12.40 -6.86
C ILE A 153 -27.13 -11.81 -7.94
N GLN A 154 -27.33 -10.48 -7.94
CA GLN A 154 -28.17 -9.82 -8.95
C GLN A 154 -27.61 -9.98 -10.37
N ALA A 155 -26.28 -9.84 -10.55
CA ALA A 155 -25.62 -10.06 -11.82
C ALA A 155 -25.84 -11.50 -12.32
N PHE A 156 -25.73 -12.47 -11.41
CA PHE A 156 -25.97 -13.88 -11.71
C PHE A 156 -27.42 -14.16 -12.12
N ASP A 157 -28.41 -13.59 -11.41
CA ASP A 157 -29.83 -13.73 -11.76
C ASP A 157 -30.14 -13.16 -13.15
N ARG A 158 -29.57 -12.00 -13.50
CA ARG A 158 -29.72 -11.40 -14.84
C ARG A 158 -29.08 -12.26 -15.92
N LEU A 159 -27.89 -12.78 -15.66
CA LEU A 159 -27.19 -13.66 -16.59
C LEU A 159 -27.96 -14.96 -16.84
N MET A 160 -28.52 -15.55 -15.78
CA MET A 160 -29.45 -16.69 -15.85
C MET A 160 -30.64 -16.38 -16.76
N GLN A 161 -31.34 -15.26 -16.53
CA GLN A 161 -32.49 -14.84 -17.35
C GLN A 161 -32.11 -14.60 -18.82
N ARG A 162 -30.94 -14.01 -19.08
CA ARG A 162 -30.42 -13.81 -20.45
C ARG A 162 -30.16 -15.15 -21.13
N ASN A 163 -29.53 -16.08 -20.44
CA ASN A 163 -29.23 -17.42 -20.97
C ASN A 163 -30.51 -18.22 -21.25
N GLU A 164 -31.52 -18.12 -20.38
CA GLU A 164 -32.83 -18.74 -20.60
C GLU A 164 -33.50 -18.18 -21.85
N LYS A 165 -33.52 -16.84 -22.01
CA LYS A 165 -34.06 -16.17 -23.21
C LYS A 165 -33.34 -16.61 -24.50
N ILE A 166 -32.02 -16.66 -24.49
CA ILE A 166 -31.23 -17.12 -25.64
C ILE A 166 -31.52 -18.59 -25.93
N THR A 167 -31.65 -19.43 -24.90
CA THR A 167 -31.98 -20.84 -25.06
C THR A 167 -33.35 -21.04 -25.70
N LEU A 168 -34.36 -20.28 -25.26
CA LEU A 168 -35.70 -20.29 -25.87
C LEU A 168 -35.67 -19.79 -27.32
N ALA A 169 -34.87 -18.76 -27.62
CA ALA A 169 -34.69 -18.24 -28.97
C ALA A 169 -34.09 -19.28 -29.91
N LEU A 170 -33.04 -19.97 -29.45
CA LEU A 170 -32.36 -21.02 -30.22
C LEU A 170 -33.26 -22.24 -30.45
N LYS A 171 -34.18 -22.52 -29.53
CA LYS A 171 -35.18 -23.61 -29.69
C LYS A 171 -36.38 -23.21 -30.56
N GLY A 172 -36.51 -21.95 -30.94
CA GLY A 172 -37.70 -21.43 -31.64
C GLY A 172 -38.95 -21.41 -30.77
N GLU A 173 -38.79 -21.43 -29.44
CA GLU A 173 -39.87 -21.43 -28.45
C GLU A 173 -40.30 -20.01 -28.03
N LEU A 174 -39.71 -18.97 -28.64
CA LEU A 174 -40.12 -17.57 -28.47
C LEU A 174 -41.24 -17.23 -29.46
N GLU A 175 -42.38 -16.73 -28.95
CA GLU A 175 -43.57 -16.42 -29.76
C GLU A 175 -43.24 -15.49 -30.94
N GLY A 176 -43.42 -16.01 -32.18
CA GLY A 176 -43.61 -15.19 -33.37
C GLY A 176 -42.43 -14.99 -34.32
N GLN A 177 -41.32 -15.75 -34.22
CA GLN A 177 -40.24 -15.69 -35.22
C GLN A 177 -39.72 -17.09 -35.57
N ASP A 178 -39.67 -17.42 -36.87
CA ASP A 178 -38.89 -18.55 -37.36
C ASP A 178 -37.42 -18.36 -36.97
N ALA A 179 -36.75 -19.46 -36.61
CA ALA A 179 -35.35 -19.45 -36.19
C ALA A 179 -34.49 -18.67 -37.21
N PRO A 180 -33.72 -17.66 -36.78
CA PRO A 180 -32.93 -16.84 -37.70
C PRO A 180 -31.92 -17.70 -38.46
N SER A 181 -31.55 -17.29 -39.67
CA SER A 181 -30.47 -17.91 -40.45
C SER A 181 -29.14 -17.78 -39.69
N VAL A 182 -28.87 -18.77 -38.84
CA VAL A 182 -27.77 -18.84 -37.89
C VAL A 182 -26.39 -18.73 -38.58
N ASP A 183 -26.33 -19.05 -39.87
CA ASP A 183 -25.07 -19.25 -40.60
C ASP A 183 -24.25 -17.97 -40.82
N GLU A 184 -24.90 -16.84 -41.13
CA GLU A 184 -24.20 -15.57 -41.35
C GLU A 184 -23.79 -14.91 -40.02
N ALA A 185 -24.65 -14.98 -39.02
CA ALA A 185 -24.34 -14.52 -37.67
C ALA A 185 -23.16 -15.33 -37.09
N ILE A 186 -23.16 -16.66 -37.23
CA ILE A 186 -22.02 -17.51 -36.84
C ILE A 186 -20.75 -17.10 -37.57
N ARG A 187 -20.80 -16.86 -38.89
CA ARG A 187 -19.62 -16.41 -39.65
C ARG A 187 -19.07 -15.11 -39.12
N GLN A 188 -19.92 -14.12 -38.86
CA GLN A 188 -19.50 -12.81 -38.38
C GLN A 188 -18.95 -12.88 -36.93
N THR A 189 -19.57 -13.66 -36.05
CA THR A 189 -19.07 -13.93 -34.70
C THR A 189 -17.74 -14.69 -34.72
N ASN A 190 -17.55 -15.63 -35.66
CA ASN A 190 -16.29 -16.35 -35.80
C ASN A 190 -15.15 -15.40 -36.23
N ILE A 191 -15.42 -14.45 -37.14
CA ILE A 191 -14.44 -13.42 -37.53
C ILE A 191 -14.06 -12.54 -36.32
N GLN A 192 -15.04 -12.11 -35.53
CA GLN A 192 -14.80 -11.32 -34.33
C GLN A 192 -14.00 -12.10 -33.28
N LEU A 193 -14.37 -13.35 -33.02
CA LEU A 193 -13.64 -14.25 -32.12
C LEU A 193 -12.21 -14.47 -32.59
N GLN A 194 -11.97 -14.63 -33.89
CA GLN A 194 -10.61 -14.76 -34.43
C GLN A 194 -9.80 -13.48 -34.25
N ALA A 195 -10.40 -12.30 -34.42
CA ALA A 195 -9.74 -11.03 -34.18
C ALA A 195 -9.39 -10.84 -32.70
N GLU A 196 -10.32 -11.16 -31.81
CA GLU A 196 -10.11 -11.10 -30.37
C GLU A 196 -9.04 -12.11 -29.92
N ASN A 197 -9.04 -13.33 -30.47
CA ASN A 197 -8.03 -14.34 -30.17
C ASN A 197 -6.62 -13.90 -30.61
N ARG A 198 -6.49 -13.22 -31.76
CA ARG A 198 -5.23 -12.60 -32.19
C ARG A 198 -4.79 -11.49 -31.23
N ASN A 199 -5.71 -10.63 -30.80
CA ASN A 199 -5.42 -9.56 -29.84
C ASN A 199 -4.98 -10.13 -28.48
N LEU A 200 -5.66 -11.16 -28.00
CA LEU A 200 -5.32 -11.87 -26.77
C LEU A 200 -3.95 -12.54 -26.86
N GLN A 201 -3.62 -13.17 -28.00
CA GLN A 201 -2.29 -13.74 -28.21
C GLN A 201 -1.19 -12.67 -28.20
N ALA A 202 -1.42 -11.52 -28.83
CA ALA A 202 -0.48 -10.40 -28.82
C ALA A 202 -0.28 -9.85 -27.40
N LEU A 203 -1.38 -9.65 -26.66
CA LEU A 203 -1.34 -9.19 -25.27
C LEU A 203 -0.64 -10.21 -24.37
N HIS A 204 -0.95 -11.49 -24.49
CA HIS A 204 -0.30 -12.58 -23.74
C HIS A 204 1.20 -12.58 -23.98
N THR A 205 1.63 -12.44 -25.23
CA THR A 205 3.06 -12.39 -25.60
C THR A 205 3.74 -11.18 -24.97
N SER A 206 3.13 -10.00 -25.06
CA SER A 206 3.67 -8.77 -24.45
C SER A 206 3.74 -8.85 -22.92
N LEU A 207 2.72 -9.42 -22.28
CA LEU A 207 2.72 -9.63 -20.84
C LEU A 207 3.78 -10.65 -20.42
N HIS A 208 3.97 -11.73 -21.17
CA HIS A 208 5.03 -12.69 -20.91
C HIS A 208 6.42 -12.07 -21.02
N GLU A 209 6.65 -11.22 -22.02
CA GLU A 209 7.90 -10.49 -22.18
C GLU A 209 8.15 -9.57 -20.98
N LYS A 210 7.16 -8.76 -20.60
CA LYS A 210 7.24 -7.89 -19.42
C LYS A 210 7.47 -8.67 -18.13
N TYR A 211 6.77 -9.78 -17.95
CA TYR A 211 6.94 -10.66 -16.79
C TYR A 211 8.36 -11.22 -16.73
N HIS A 212 8.90 -11.67 -17.86
CA HIS A 212 10.26 -12.16 -17.94
C HIS A 212 11.28 -11.08 -17.60
N THR A 213 11.15 -9.87 -18.14
CA THR A 213 12.01 -8.72 -17.81
C THR A 213 11.94 -8.38 -16.32
N ASN A 214 10.74 -8.33 -15.74
CA ASN A 214 10.59 -8.07 -14.31
C ASN A 214 11.18 -9.19 -13.46
N SER A 215 11.01 -10.45 -13.87
CA SER A 215 11.60 -11.60 -13.17
C SER A 215 13.12 -11.55 -13.15
N LEU A 216 13.76 -11.13 -14.26
CA LEU A 216 15.20 -10.92 -14.30
C LEU A 216 15.63 -9.80 -13.35
N LYS A 217 14.91 -8.68 -13.34
CA LYS A 217 15.22 -7.55 -12.46
C LYS A 217 15.06 -7.90 -10.97
N VAL A 218 14.08 -8.74 -10.63
CA VAL A 218 13.91 -9.27 -9.27
C VAL A 218 15.10 -10.16 -8.90
N ALA A 219 15.57 -11.02 -9.80
CA ALA A 219 16.74 -11.85 -9.55
C ALA A 219 18.01 -11.00 -9.32
N GLU A 220 18.24 -9.97 -10.14
CA GLU A 220 19.36 -9.03 -9.96
C GLU A 220 19.33 -8.33 -8.59
N LEU A 221 18.15 -7.86 -8.17
CA LEU A 221 17.98 -7.24 -6.86
C LEU A 221 18.20 -8.24 -5.72
N GLN A 222 17.77 -9.49 -5.89
CA GLN A 222 17.97 -10.56 -4.91
C GLN A 222 19.45 -10.91 -4.75
N ASP A 223 20.20 -10.97 -5.85
CA ASP A 223 21.66 -11.20 -5.82
C ASP A 223 22.37 -10.04 -5.12
N SER A 224 21.96 -8.80 -5.41
CA SER A 224 22.49 -7.60 -4.75
C SER A 224 22.21 -7.60 -3.24
N LEU A 225 20.98 -7.95 -2.84
CA LEU A 225 20.61 -8.09 -1.44
C LEU A 225 21.46 -9.14 -0.74
N THR A 226 21.62 -10.32 -1.34
CA THR A 226 22.42 -11.42 -0.79
C THR A 226 23.89 -11.00 -0.60
N ALA A 227 24.45 -10.26 -1.56
CA ALA A 227 25.80 -9.71 -1.44
C ALA A 227 25.91 -8.74 -0.26
N LYS A 228 24.92 -7.86 -0.07
CA LYS A 228 24.89 -6.92 1.06
C LYS A 228 24.67 -7.59 2.41
N GLU A 229 23.88 -8.65 2.47
CA GLU A 229 23.72 -9.47 3.68
C GLU A 229 25.04 -10.15 4.07
N THR A 230 25.78 -10.65 3.08
CA THR A 230 27.11 -11.26 3.30
C THR A 230 28.11 -10.23 3.81
N GLU A 231 28.19 -9.05 3.18
CA GLU A 231 29.04 -7.93 3.63
C GLU A 231 28.70 -7.50 5.07
N ASN A 232 27.42 -7.46 5.41
CA ASN A 232 26.97 -7.13 6.76
C ASN A 232 27.38 -8.19 7.79
N ALA A 233 27.31 -9.47 7.43
CA ALA A 233 27.78 -10.57 8.30
C ALA A 233 29.31 -10.50 8.52
N GLU A 234 30.08 -10.18 7.49
CA GLU A 234 31.54 -9.98 7.61
C GLU A 234 31.88 -8.81 8.54
N LEU A 235 31.20 -7.67 8.36
CA LEU A 235 31.39 -6.50 9.23
C LEU A 235 31.02 -6.79 10.69
N LYS A 236 29.95 -7.57 10.94
CA LYS A 236 29.61 -8.01 12.29
C LYS A 236 30.70 -8.86 12.93
N ASN A 237 31.23 -9.84 12.20
CA ASN A 237 32.35 -10.65 12.70
C ASN A 237 33.57 -9.77 13.02
N GLN A 238 33.87 -8.78 12.18
CA GLN A 238 34.96 -7.85 12.42
C GLN A 238 34.74 -6.98 13.66
N ILE A 239 33.50 -6.55 13.91
CA ILE A 239 33.13 -5.83 15.15
C ILE A 239 33.37 -6.73 16.36
N ASP A 240 32.94 -7.99 16.30
CA ASP A 240 33.11 -8.95 17.40
C ASP A 240 34.60 -9.20 17.70
N ASP A 241 35.44 -9.36 16.67
CA ASP A 241 36.89 -9.52 16.80
C ASP A 241 37.54 -8.29 17.45
N LEU A 242 37.16 -7.09 17.02
CA LEU A 242 37.67 -5.84 17.58
C LEU A 242 37.21 -5.62 19.02
N GLN A 243 35.96 -5.99 19.35
CA GLN A 243 35.46 -5.96 20.72
C GLN A 243 36.25 -6.91 21.62
N TYR A 244 36.57 -8.12 21.14
CA TYR A 244 37.39 -9.07 21.87
C TYR A 244 38.80 -8.53 22.16
N GLU A 245 39.48 -7.93 21.16
CA GLU A 245 40.78 -7.32 21.37
C GLU A 245 40.72 -6.10 22.30
N LEU A 246 39.66 -5.28 22.21
CA LEU A 246 39.43 -4.16 23.12
C LEU A 246 39.33 -4.63 24.57
N ASP A 247 38.52 -5.65 24.84
CA ASP A 247 38.32 -6.18 26.19
C ASP A 247 39.60 -6.83 26.75
N LYS A 248 40.37 -7.50 25.89
CA LYS A 248 41.68 -8.04 26.23
C LYS A 248 42.67 -6.93 26.63
N VAL A 249 42.68 -5.81 25.93
CA VAL A 249 43.52 -4.65 26.28
C VAL A 249 43.03 -4.00 27.58
N ARG A 250 41.71 -3.84 27.76
CA ARG A 250 41.12 -3.34 29.01
C ARG A 250 41.51 -4.19 30.21
N TYR A 251 41.39 -5.51 30.10
CA TYR A 251 41.80 -6.43 31.16
C TYR A 251 43.28 -6.32 31.52
N ARG A 252 44.15 -6.09 30.51
CA ARG A 252 45.57 -5.83 30.76
C ARG A 252 45.79 -4.50 31.47
N ASN A 253 45.02 -3.47 31.13
CA ASN A 253 45.11 -2.16 31.77
C ASN A 253 44.64 -2.23 33.23
N ASP A 254 43.53 -2.90 33.53
CA ASP A 254 43.03 -3.11 34.90
C ASP A 254 44.06 -3.80 35.80
N LYS A 255 44.80 -4.79 35.26
CA LYS A 255 45.92 -5.43 35.98
C LYS A 255 47.04 -4.45 36.29
N LEU A 256 47.42 -3.61 35.33
CA LEU A 256 48.46 -2.61 35.52
C LEU A 256 48.02 -1.53 36.53
N GLU A 257 46.75 -1.12 36.50
CA GLU A 257 46.17 -0.19 37.48
C GLU A 257 46.18 -0.79 38.89
N THR A 258 45.85 -2.07 39.03
CA THR A 258 45.92 -2.79 40.31
C THR A 258 47.35 -2.81 40.85
N HIS A 259 48.33 -3.17 40.00
CA HIS A 259 49.74 -3.16 40.40
C HIS A 259 50.26 -1.76 40.75
N LEU A 260 49.79 -0.73 40.03
CA LEU A 260 50.14 0.65 40.34
C LEU A 260 49.55 1.07 41.70
N ALA A 261 48.30 0.72 41.97
CA ALA A 261 47.66 0.99 43.26
C ALA A 261 48.41 0.31 44.41
N GLU A 262 48.79 -0.96 44.27
CA GLU A 262 49.61 -1.69 45.25
C GLU A 262 50.98 -1.02 45.48
N ALA A 263 51.64 -0.56 44.41
CA ALA A 263 52.92 0.14 44.52
C ALA A 263 52.78 1.49 45.25
N VAL A 264 51.72 2.24 44.96
CA VAL A 264 51.40 3.50 45.64
C VAL A 264 51.11 3.27 47.12
N GLU A 265 50.37 2.21 47.48
CA GLU A 265 50.14 1.86 48.89
C GLU A 265 51.43 1.48 49.61
N LYS A 266 52.33 0.71 48.97
CA LYS A 266 53.65 0.39 49.54
C LYS A 266 54.48 1.63 49.78
N ILE A 267 54.48 2.59 48.84
CA ILE A 267 55.19 3.87 49.01
C ILE A 267 54.57 4.68 50.14
N LYS A 268 53.24 4.75 50.25
CA LYS A 268 52.56 5.43 51.35
C LYS A 268 52.86 4.78 52.70
N ALA A 269 52.84 3.45 52.77
CA ALA A 269 53.21 2.71 53.98
C ALA A 269 54.68 2.95 54.37
N TYR A 270 55.58 3.00 53.38
CA TYR A 270 56.99 3.33 53.61
C TYR A 270 57.17 4.77 54.12
N HIS A 271 56.48 5.75 53.54
CA HIS A 271 56.50 7.14 54.01
C HIS A 271 55.85 7.34 55.39
N GLN A 272 54.85 6.52 55.74
CA GLN A 272 54.25 6.52 57.08
C GLN A 272 55.14 5.83 58.13
N ALA A 273 55.92 4.82 57.72
CA ALA A 273 56.87 4.11 58.58
C ALA A 273 58.22 4.84 58.73
N HIS A 274 58.62 5.62 57.73
CA HIS A 274 59.87 6.37 57.69
C HIS A 274 59.59 7.84 57.34
N GLY A 275 59.33 8.64 58.38
CA GLY A 275 59.43 10.10 58.31
C GLY A 275 60.88 10.53 58.08
N ASP A 276 61.03 11.53 57.22
CA ASP A 276 62.23 12.27 56.75
C ASP A 276 63.58 12.00 57.45
N PRO A 277 64.65 11.59 56.75
CA PRO A 277 65.97 11.45 57.34
C PRO A 277 66.88 12.64 57.00
N GLU A 278 66.98 13.61 57.91
CA GLU A 278 68.12 14.52 58.02
C GLU A 278 69.05 14.06 59.17
N LYS A 279 70.36 14.03 58.90
CA LYS A 279 71.53 13.97 59.82
C LYS A 279 71.92 12.65 60.52
N GLY A 280 73.07 12.11 60.09
CA GLY A 280 74.32 12.26 60.84
C GLY A 280 74.85 11.10 61.72
N ALA A 281 76.17 10.87 61.56
CA ALA A 281 77.17 10.41 62.56
C ALA A 281 77.76 8.97 62.43
N GLN A 282 78.92 8.94 61.78
CA GLN A 282 80.25 8.41 62.19
C GLN A 282 80.38 7.11 63.02
N ALA A 283 81.21 6.19 62.49
CA ALA A 283 82.29 5.51 63.23
C ALA A 283 83.42 5.04 62.28
N LYS A 284 84.68 5.18 62.71
CA LYS A 284 85.97 4.78 62.08
C LYS A 284 86.60 3.63 62.89
N PRO A 285 87.77 3.03 62.52
CA PRO A 285 88.30 2.60 61.22
C PRO A 285 88.94 1.17 61.28
N ILE A 286 89.45 0.61 60.17
CA ILE A 286 90.71 -0.20 60.06
C ILE A 286 91.12 -0.40 58.57
N VAL A 287 92.25 0.23 58.22
CA VAL A 287 93.41 -0.10 57.36
C VAL A 287 93.27 -0.86 56.00
N GLN A 288 93.45 -0.04 54.92
CA GLN A 288 94.26 -0.12 53.68
C GLN A 288 94.19 -1.27 52.64
N SER A 289 93.86 -0.88 51.38
CA SER A 289 94.78 -0.92 50.22
C SER A 289 94.38 0.19 49.20
N SER A 290 95.34 0.96 48.69
CA SER A 290 95.11 2.29 48.09
C SER A 290 95.13 2.33 46.55
N VAL A 291 94.00 2.73 45.96
CA VAL A 291 93.96 3.68 44.82
C VAL A 291 94.03 5.08 45.43
N SER A 292 94.75 6.02 44.82
CA SER A 292 94.88 7.39 45.36
C SER A 292 93.49 8.03 45.56
N GLN A 293 93.22 8.50 46.77
CA GLN A 293 91.90 8.94 47.21
C GLN A 293 91.29 10.04 46.31
N ALA A 294 92.13 10.94 45.77
CA ALA A 294 91.71 11.95 44.79
C ALA A 294 91.23 11.35 43.45
N LYS A 295 91.88 10.27 42.98
CA LYS A 295 91.50 9.60 41.74
C LYS A 295 90.20 8.78 41.91
N LEU A 296 89.96 8.29 43.13
CA LEU A 296 88.68 7.67 43.48
C LEU A 296 87.55 8.70 43.48
N GLU A 297 87.78 9.89 44.06
CA GLU A 297 86.80 10.98 44.08
C GLU A 297 86.47 11.50 42.66
N ASP A 298 87.46 11.66 41.79
CA ASP A 298 87.24 12.05 40.39
C ASP A 298 86.46 10.98 39.60
N LEU A 299 86.84 9.70 39.74
CA LEU A 299 86.09 8.59 39.14
C LEU A 299 84.65 8.49 39.68
N MET A 300 84.43 8.81 40.96
CA MET A 300 83.09 8.86 41.54
C MET A 300 82.24 9.99 40.94
N LYS A 301 82.84 11.16 40.68
CA LYS A 301 82.13 12.27 40.00
C LYS A 301 81.79 11.92 38.55
N GLU A 302 82.73 11.36 37.79
CA GLU A 302 82.47 10.92 36.42
C GLU A 302 81.34 9.87 36.40
N VAL A 303 81.36 8.90 37.31
CA VAL A 303 80.28 7.89 37.42
C VAL A 303 78.92 8.55 37.73
N GLU A 304 78.89 9.59 38.56
CA GLU A 304 77.64 10.28 38.89
C GLU A 304 77.12 11.12 37.71
N GLU A 305 78.01 11.79 36.97
CA GLU A 305 77.68 12.49 35.72
C GLU A 305 77.15 11.52 34.64
N TRP A 306 77.77 10.34 34.50
CA TRP A 306 77.31 9.30 33.58
C TRP A 306 75.93 8.75 33.97
N LYS A 307 75.65 8.59 35.27
CA LYS A 307 74.32 8.19 35.75
C LYS A 307 73.28 9.27 35.46
N GLU A 308 73.59 10.54 35.71
CA GLU A 308 72.68 11.64 35.45
C GLU A 308 72.35 11.75 33.96
N LEU A 309 73.37 11.63 33.09
CA LEU A 309 73.18 11.60 31.64
C LEU A 309 72.33 10.40 31.19
N ALA A 310 72.58 9.20 31.74
CA ALA A 310 71.78 8.02 31.45
C ALA A 310 70.32 8.18 31.89
N ASN A 311 70.08 8.80 33.05
CA ASN A 311 68.75 9.07 33.56
C ASN A 311 68.01 10.12 32.70
N ASN A 312 68.71 11.18 32.28
CA ASN A 312 68.16 12.17 31.33
C ASN A 312 67.80 11.52 29.99
N ARG A 313 68.67 10.64 29.46
CA ARG A 313 68.40 9.91 28.21
C ARG A 313 67.20 8.97 28.33
N LEU A 314 67.03 8.33 29.48
CA LEU A 314 65.87 7.48 29.75
C LEU A 314 64.59 8.31 29.80
N GLN A 315 64.60 9.46 30.47
CA GLN A 315 63.45 10.38 30.50
C GLN A 315 63.10 10.95 29.10
N GLU A 316 64.10 11.25 28.27
CA GLU A 316 63.88 11.66 26.87
C GLU A 316 63.20 10.53 26.06
N LEU A 317 63.65 9.29 26.23
CA LEU A 317 63.04 8.12 25.57
C LEU A 317 61.61 7.88 26.04
N ASP A 318 61.33 8.00 27.34
CA ASP A 318 59.97 7.85 27.87
C ASP A 318 59.02 8.93 27.34
N LYS A 319 59.48 10.19 27.28
CA LYS A 319 58.71 11.28 26.66
C LYS A 319 58.47 11.03 25.18
N LEU A 320 59.47 10.54 24.45
CA LEU A 320 59.33 10.23 23.03
C LEU A 320 58.38 9.04 22.79
N HIS A 321 58.41 8.03 23.64
CA HIS A 321 57.44 6.93 23.59
C HIS A 321 56.02 7.39 23.90
N GLN A 322 55.87 8.33 24.83
CA GLN A 322 54.56 8.89 25.16
C GLN A 322 54.00 9.71 23.99
N THR A 323 54.79 10.60 23.40
CA THR A 323 54.37 11.40 22.23
C THR A 323 54.12 10.52 21.01
N HIS A 324 54.90 9.45 20.81
CA HIS A 324 54.62 8.47 19.75
C HIS A 324 53.28 7.75 19.98
N ARG A 325 52.97 7.37 21.22
CA ARG A 325 51.71 6.72 21.56
C ARG A 325 50.51 7.66 21.36
N GLU A 326 50.67 8.93 21.71
CA GLU A 326 49.64 9.96 21.51
C GLU A 326 49.40 10.24 20.02
N THR A 327 50.47 10.38 19.23
CA THR A 327 50.37 10.57 17.77
C THR A 327 49.74 9.37 17.06
N LEU A 328 50.01 8.14 17.50
CA LEU A 328 49.33 6.95 16.96
C LEU A 328 47.81 6.98 17.21
N LYS A 329 47.37 7.36 18.42
CA LYS A 329 45.94 7.53 18.73
C LYS A 329 45.29 8.61 17.86
N GLU A 330 46.01 9.71 17.62
CA GLU A 330 45.51 10.79 16.77
C GLU A 330 45.39 10.35 15.30
N VAL A 331 46.34 9.56 14.80
CA VAL A 331 46.27 8.97 13.46
C VAL A 331 45.09 8.01 13.33
N GLU A 332 44.83 7.16 14.32
CA GLU A 332 43.66 6.26 14.33
C GLU A 332 42.35 7.04 14.32
N LYS A 333 42.26 8.10 15.14
CA LYS A 333 41.09 8.99 15.15
C LYS A 333 40.86 9.65 13.78
N LEU A 334 41.90 10.23 13.17
CA LEU A 334 41.80 10.87 11.86
C LEU A 334 41.42 9.88 10.74
N LYS A 335 41.81 8.61 10.85
CA LYS A 335 41.36 7.56 9.93
C LYS A 335 39.86 7.31 10.06
N MET A 336 39.35 7.16 11.29
CA MET A 336 37.92 6.98 11.53
C MET A 336 37.10 8.18 11.02
N ASP A 337 37.53 9.41 11.32
CA ASP A 337 36.88 10.63 10.85
C ASP A 337 36.88 10.71 9.30
N SER A 338 37.94 10.24 8.65
CA SER A 338 38.05 10.17 7.19
C SER A 338 37.09 9.14 6.57
N GLU A 339 36.95 7.97 7.18
CA GLU A 339 36.00 6.93 6.75
C GLU A 339 34.55 7.39 6.92
N GLU A 340 34.24 8.04 8.04
CA GLU A 340 32.91 8.64 8.29
C GLU A 340 32.59 9.71 7.24
N LEU A 341 33.55 10.57 6.90
CA LEU A 341 33.36 11.59 5.86
C LEU A 341 33.05 10.98 4.49
N ILE A 342 33.69 9.84 4.14
CA ILE A 342 33.40 9.12 2.89
C ILE A 342 31.98 8.53 2.93
N ALA A 343 31.57 7.92 4.03
CA ALA A 343 30.23 7.40 4.21
C ALA A 343 29.18 8.52 4.10
N GLN A 344 29.41 9.67 4.74
CA GLN A 344 28.53 10.83 4.67
C GLN A 344 28.40 11.36 3.24
N LYS A 345 29.50 11.39 2.46
CA LYS A 345 29.45 11.79 1.05
C LYS A 345 28.61 10.84 0.21
N LYS A 346 28.74 9.52 0.41
CA LYS A 346 27.91 8.51 -0.28
C LYS A 346 26.43 8.68 0.06
N LEU A 347 26.09 8.81 1.34
CA LEU A 347 24.72 9.02 1.79
C LEU A 347 24.12 10.30 1.20
N ARG A 348 24.89 11.39 1.16
CA ARG A 348 24.45 12.65 0.54
C ARG A 348 24.16 12.50 -0.95
N GLN A 349 24.95 11.70 -1.66
CA GLN A 349 24.73 11.41 -3.08
C GLN A 349 23.46 10.57 -3.29
N GLU A 350 23.22 9.56 -2.45
CA GLU A 350 21.99 8.77 -2.48
C GLU A 350 20.75 9.61 -2.19
N VAL A 351 20.81 10.50 -1.19
CA VAL A 351 19.71 11.44 -0.88
C VAL A 351 19.40 12.32 -2.09
N MET A 352 20.43 12.86 -2.75
CA MET A 352 20.24 13.69 -3.96
C MET A 352 19.57 12.89 -5.10
N GLN A 353 19.98 11.64 -5.31
CA GLN A 353 19.35 10.76 -6.32
C GLN A 353 17.89 10.44 -5.98
N LEU A 354 17.58 10.21 -4.71
CA LEU A 354 16.22 9.95 -4.25
C LEU A 354 15.33 11.20 -4.38
N GLU A 355 15.88 12.39 -4.11
CA GLU A 355 15.19 13.66 -4.32
C GLU A 355 14.86 13.88 -5.80
N ASP A 356 15.80 13.61 -6.70
CA ASP A 356 15.58 13.69 -8.15
C ASP A 356 14.49 12.71 -8.62
N PHE A 357 14.54 11.46 -8.14
CA PHE A 357 13.53 10.45 -8.46
C PHE A 357 12.14 10.85 -7.95
N LEU A 358 12.06 11.39 -6.73
CA LEU A 358 10.82 11.88 -6.13
C LEU A 358 10.26 13.09 -6.89
N ALA A 359 11.11 14.00 -7.37
CA ALA A 359 10.70 15.11 -8.22
C ALA A 359 10.13 14.62 -9.56
N GLN A 360 10.75 13.60 -10.16
CA GLN A 360 10.27 13.00 -11.40
C GLN A 360 8.91 12.31 -11.20
N LEU A 361 8.75 11.54 -10.12
CA LEU A 361 7.49 10.86 -9.81
C LEU A 361 6.35 11.87 -9.55
N ARG A 362 6.65 12.99 -8.89
CA ARG A 362 5.68 14.09 -8.70
C ARG A 362 5.24 14.70 -10.04
N LYS A 363 6.17 14.86 -10.98
CA LYS A 363 5.85 15.38 -12.31
C LYS A 363 4.98 14.40 -13.10
N GLU A 364 5.27 13.11 -13.06
CA GLU A 364 4.46 12.07 -13.69
C GLU A 364 3.05 12.01 -13.09
N TYR A 365 2.95 12.07 -11.77
CA TYR A 365 1.66 12.15 -11.07
C TYR A 365 0.84 13.36 -11.52
N GLU A 366 1.45 14.54 -11.59
CA GLU A 366 0.74 15.76 -11.99
C GLU A 366 0.28 15.69 -13.46
N MET A 367 1.09 15.14 -14.36
CA MET A 367 0.66 14.92 -15.75
C MET A 367 -0.53 13.97 -15.82
N LEU A 368 -0.49 12.85 -15.09
CA LEU A 368 -1.57 11.87 -15.08
C LEU A 368 -2.85 12.43 -14.46
N ARG A 369 -2.72 13.28 -13.43
CA ARG A 369 -3.83 14.01 -12.83
C ARG A 369 -4.50 14.96 -13.83
N ILE A 370 -3.71 15.74 -14.57
CA ILE A 370 -4.23 16.66 -15.60
C ILE A 370 -4.95 15.86 -16.70
N GLU A 371 -4.36 14.75 -17.17
CA GLU A 371 -4.96 13.88 -18.17
C GLU A 371 -6.30 13.29 -17.68
N PHE A 372 -6.37 12.91 -16.40
CA PHE A 372 -7.60 12.44 -15.78
C PHE A 372 -8.67 13.55 -15.69
N GLU A 373 -8.31 14.75 -15.26
CA GLU A 373 -9.23 15.90 -15.20
C GLU A 373 -9.76 16.27 -16.59
N GLN A 374 -8.92 16.22 -17.64
CA GLN A 374 -9.35 16.44 -19.03
C GLN A 374 -10.32 15.35 -19.51
N ASN A 375 -10.03 14.08 -19.23
CA ASN A 375 -10.92 12.97 -19.58
C ASN A 375 -12.27 13.08 -18.87
N LEU A 376 -12.27 13.48 -17.59
CA LEU A 376 -13.49 13.70 -16.83
C LEU A 376 -14.34 14.81 -17.46
N ALA A 377 -13.73 15.96 -17.76
CA ALA A 377 -14.41 17.09 -18.40
C ALA A 377 -14.97 16.72 -19.79
N ALA A 378 -14.23 15.94 -20.58
CA ALA A 378 -14.71 15.43 -21.87
C ALA A 378 -15.91 14.49 -21.68
N ASN A 379 -15.88 13.61 -20.68
CA ASN A 379 -16.95 12.67 -20.42
C ASN A 379 -18.23 13.36 -19.91
N GLU A 380 -18.11 14.42 -19.12
CA GLU A 380 -19.24 15.26 -18.70
C GLU A 380 -19.95 15.92 -19.88
N GLN A 381 -19.22 16.30 -20.94
CA GLN A 381 -19.83 16.85 -22.16
C GLN A 381 -20.57 15.80 -23.01
N THR A 382 -20.25 14.52 -22.89
CA THR A 382 -20.90 13.43 -23.64
C THR A 382 -22.38 13.25 -23.24
N GLY A 383 -22.74 13.55 -21.99
CA GLY A 383 -24.10 13.41 -21.46
C GLY A 383 -25.15 14.27 -22.20
N PRO A 384 -24.95 15.61 -22.30
CA PRO A 384 -25.80 16.50 -23.09
C PRO A 384 -25.95 16.05 -24.55
N ILE A 385 -24.84 15.70 -25.21
CA ILE A 385 -24.84 15.24 -26.61
C ILE A 385 -25.71 13.99 -26.77
N ASN A 386 -25.54 13.00 -25.88
CA ASN A 386 -26.35 11.78 -25.91
C ASN A 386 -27.83 12.05 -25.66
N ARG A 387 -28.16 13.04 -24.82
CA ARG A 387 -29.55 13.44 -24.56
C ARG A 387 -30.20 14.10 -25.79
N GLU A 388 -29.50 15.01 -26.44
CA GLU A 388 -29.95 15.63 -27.68
C GLU A 388 -30.14 14.60 -28.80
N MET A 389 -29.20 13.65 -28.91
CA MET A 389 -29.28 12.56 -29.89
C MET A 389 -30.52 11.68 -29.66
N ARG A 390 -30.84 11.34 -28.40
CA ARG A 390 -32.08 10.61 -28.06
C ARG A 390 -33.33 11.42 -28.44
N HIS A 391 -33.36 12.72 -28.13
CA HIS A 391 -34.48 13.58 -28.50
C HIS A 391 -34.67 13.66 -30.02
N LEU A 392 -33.58 13.76 -30.79
CA LEU A 392 -33.63 13.74 -32.25
C LEU A 392 -34.18 12.42 -32.79
N ILE A 393 -33.70 11.28 -32.27
CA ILE A 393 -34.19 9.95 -32.64
C ILE A 393 -35.68 9.84 -32.37
N THR A 394 -36.16 10.23 -31.19
CA THR A 394 -37.60 10.20 -30.86
C THR A 394 -38.42 11.08 -31.81
N SER A 395 -37.91 12.27 -32.15
CA SER A 395 -38.59 13.18 -33.08
C SER A 395 -38.69 12.58 -34.49
N LEU A 396 -37.60 11.99 -35.00
CA LEU A 396 -37.57 11.32 -36.30
C LEU A 396 -38.48 10.09 -36.33
N GLN A 397 -38.53 9.31 -35.25
CA GLN A 397 -39.45 8.17 -35.11
C GLN A 397 -40.90 8.62 -35.16
N ASN A 398 -41.26 9.69 -34.43
CA ASN A 398 -42.61 10.24 -34.44
C ASN A 398 -43.03 10.75 -35.83
N ASN A 399 -42.13 11.46 -36.52
CA ASN A 399 -42.40 11.97 -37.87
C ASN A 399 -42.60 10.81 -38.87
N THR A 400 -41.76 9.78 -38.77
CA THR A 400 -41.91 8.54 -39.55
C THR A 400 -43.25 7.86 -39.29
N GLN A 401 -43.70 7.82 -38.04
CA GLN A 401 -44.99 7.25 -37.65
C GLN A 401 -46.16 8.04 -38.27
N GLN A 402 -46.08 9.37 -38.25
CA GLN A 402 -47.08 10.25 -38.86
C GLN A 402 -47.16 10.05 -40.38
N LEU A 403 -46.02 10.06 -41.07
CA LEU A 403 -45.95 9.81 -42.51
C LEU A 403 -46.54 8.45 -42.89
N LYS A 404 -46.24 7.38 -42.12
CA LYS A 404 -46.88 6.07 -42.31
C LYS A 404 -48.41 6.16 -42.19
N GLY A 405 -48.92 6.93 -41.23
CA GLY A 405 -50.34 7.19 -41.05
C GLY A 405 -50.98 7.93 -42.23
N GLU A 406 -50.31 8.96 -42.75
CA GLU A 406 -50.75 9.70 -43.94
C GLU A 406 -50.77 8.83 -45.19
N VAL A 407 -49.70 8.07 -45.44
CA VAL A 407 -49.63 7.09 -46.53
C VAL A 407 -50.79 6.12 -46.44
N HIS A 408 -51.12 5.63 -45.24
CA HIS A 408 -52.27 4.75 -45.04
C HIS A 408 -53.61 5.41 -45.39
N ARG A 409 -53.80 6.68 -45.01
CA ARG A 409 -55.00 7.46 -45.37
C ARG A 409 -55.12 7.67 -46.86
N TYR A 410 -54.04 8.07 -47.54
CA TYR A 410 -54.02 8.25 -48.99
C TYR A 410 -54.29 6.94 -49.72
N LYS A 411 -53.72 5.83 -49.25
CA LYS A 411 -53.97 4.49 -49.81
C LYS A 411 -55.44 4.08 -49.67
N ARG A 412 -56.12 4.45 -48.58
CA ARG A 412 -57.56 4.22 -48.39
C ARG A 412 -58.39 5.08 -49.34
N LYS A 413 -58.13 6.38 -49.41
CA LYS A 413 -58.82 7.29 -50.35
C LYS A 413 -58.63 6.86 -51.80
N TYR A 414 -57.42 6.42 -52.17
CA TYR A 414 -57.14 5.89 -53.50
C TYR A 414 -57.99 4.65 -53.80
N LYS A 415 -58.10 3.70 -52.86
CA LYS A 415 -58.98 2.53 -53.02
C LYS A 415 -60.44 2.93 -53.21
N GLU A 416 -60.96 3.85 -52.39
CA GLU A 416 -62.33 4.36 -52.49
C GLU A 416 -62.58 5.02 -53.86
N ALA A 417 -61.70 5.94 -54.27
CA ALA A 417 -61.78 6.57 -55.59
C ALA A 417 -61.72 5.56 -56.73
N ASN A 418 -60.85 4.54 -56.62
CA ASN A 418 -60.71 3.48 -57.61
C ASN A 418 -61.94 2.55 -57.67
N THR A 419 -62.76 2.49 -56.61
CA THR A 419 -64.06 1.78 -56.63
C THR A 419 -65.21 2.64 -57.16
N GLU A 420 -65.13 3.97 -57.05
CA GLU A 420 -66.13 4.90 -57.59
C GLU A 420 -65.94 5.16 -59.09
N LEU A 421 -64.69 5.20 -59.57
CA LEU A 421 -64.32 5.41 -60.97
C LEU A 421 -65.08 4.51 -61.97
N PRO A 422 -65.16 3.18 -61.76
CA PRO A 422 -65.90 2.28 -62.66
C PRO A 422 -67.41 2.52 -62.62
N LYS A 423 -67.97 2.88 -61.46
CA LYS A 423 -69.40 3.16 -61.32
C LYS A 423 -69.78 4.41 -62.11
N LEU A 424 -69.00 5.48 -61.96
CA LEU A 424 -69.19 6.72 -62.72
C LEU A 424 -68.97 6.50 -64.22
N LYS A 425 -67.96 5.71 -64.62
CA LYS A 425 -67.77 5.33 -66.03
C LYS A 425 -69.00 4.61 -66.59
N LYS A 426 -69.56 3.66 -65.84
CA LYS A 426 -70.78 2.94 -66.23
C LYS A 426 -71.99 3.86 -66.29
N GLU A 427 -72.13 4.78 -65.34
CA GLU A 427 -73.23 5.74 -65.31
C GLU A 427 -73.15 6.73 -66.48
N ILE A 428 -71.94 7.16 -66.86
CA ILE A 428 -71.68 7.96 -68.07
C ILE A 428 -72.04 7.17 -69.33
N GLU A 429 -71.63 5.89 -69.42
CA GLU A 429 -71.96 5.02 -70.55
C GLU A 429 -73.47 4.81 -70.69
N ASP A 430 -74.17 4.60 -69.58
CA ASP A 430 -75.63 4.48 -69.52
C ASP A 430 -76.33 5.79 -69.93
N LEU A 431 -75.81 6.96 -69.51
CA LEU A 431 -76.32 8.27 -69.91
C LEU A 431 -76.04 8.58 -71.40
N GLN A 432 -74.87 8.23 -71.91
CA GLN A 432 -74.52 8.35 -73.33
C GLN A 432 -75.42 7.47 -74.20
N ASN A 433 -75.70 6.23 -73.77
CA ASN A 433 -76.63 5.33 -74.43
C ASN A 433 -78.07 5.85 -74.44
N LYS A 434 -78.50 6.52 -73.37
CA LYS A 434 -79.81 7.21 -73.32
C LYS A 434 -79.85 8.45 -74.21
N LEU A 435 -78.73 9.16 -74.37
CA LEU A 435 -78.62 10.33 -75.24
C LEU A 435 -78.64 9.93 -76.73
N THR A 436 -77.93 8.86 -77.11
CA THR A 436 -77.96 8.30 -78.48
C THR A 436 -79.31 7.69 -78.83
N GLN A 437 -80.05 7.13 -77.86
CA GLN A 437 -81.45 6.73 -78.08
C GLN A 437 -82.44 7.91 -78.19
N LYS A 438 -82.12 9.10 -77.66
CA LYS A 438 -82.92 10.33 -77.82
C LYS A 438 -82.54 11.17 -79.05
N GLN A 439 -81.37 10.95 -79.65
CA GLN A 439 -80.94 11.58 -80.90
C GLN A 439 -80.98 10.60 -82.08
N GLY A 440 -82.16 10.10 -82.39
CA GLY A 440 -82.47 9.62 -83.72
C GLY A 440 -82.78 10.80 -84.64
N GLY A 441 -81.74 11.48 -85.15
CA GLY A 441 -81.92 12.47 -86.21
C GLY A 441 -80.79 13.50 -86.33
N HIS A 442 -79.95 13.29 -87.35
CA HIS A 442 -79.11 14.27 -88.06
C HIS A 442 -77.64 14.43 -87.62
N THR A 443 -76.75 13.95 -88.48
CA THR A 443 -75.38 14.43 -88.68
C THR A 443 -75.41 15.80 -89.37
N PRO A 444 -74.45 16.69 -89.11
CA PRO A 444 -73.35 16.77 -90.07
C PRO A 444 -71.95 16.95 -89.44
N ASP A 445 -71.01 16.60 -90.30
CA ASP A 445 -69.56 16.64 -90.21
C ASP A 445 -69.01 18.05 -89.89
N VAL A 446 -68.19 18.19 -88.85
CA VAL A 446 -67.25 19.32 -88.68
C VAL A 446 -65.95 18.81 -88.05
N LYS A 447 -64.88 18.91 -88.84
CA LYS A 447 -63.48 18.83 -88.40
C LYS A 447 -63.20 19.89 -87.34
N GLU A 448 -62.70 19.48 -86.18
CA GLU A 448 -61.85 20.36 -85.37
C GLU A 448 -60.72 19.55 -84.73
N GLY A 449 -59.49 19.94 -85.05
CA GLY A 449 -58.28 19.31 -84.56
C GLY A 449 -58.10 19.60 -83.08
N ILE A 450 -58.18 18.56 -82.26
CA ILE A 450 -57.72 18.61 -80.89
C ILE A 450 -56.45 17.79 -80.81
N LYS A 451 -55.34 18.50 -80.63
CA LYS A 451 -54.04 17.93 -80.29
C LYS A 451 -54.21 17.02 -79.08
N LYS A 452 -53.97 15.72 -79.25
CA LYS A 452 -53.62 14.85 -78.13
C LYS A 452 -52.23 15.28 -77.68
N GLU A 453 -52.16 16.09 -76.63
CA GLU A 453 -50.97 16.10 -75.78
C GLU A 453 -50.87 14.71 -75.17
N GLU A 454 -49.95 13.91 -75.70
CA GLU A 454 -49.37 12.79 -74.98
C GLU A 454 -48.70 13.36 -73.74
N VAL A 455 -49.42 13.35 -72.61
CA VAL A 455 -48.76 13.38 -71.30
C VAL A 455 -48.02 12.06 -71.21
N LYS A 456 -46.74 12.08 -71.59
CA LYS A 456 -45.78 11.06 -71.21
C LYS A 456 -45.90 10.90 -69.69
N GLU A 457 -46.23 9.69 -69.25
CA GLU A 457 -45.82 9.22 -67.93
C GLU A 457 -44.28 9.31 -67.92
N GLU A 458 -43.75 10.45 -67.48
CA GLU A 458 -42.37 10.50 -67.01
C GLU A 458 -42.33 9.65 -65.75
N HIS A 459 -41.85 8.43 -65.93
CA HIS A 459 -41.43 7.54 -64.88
C HIS A 459 -40.55 8.31 -63.88
N ASP A 460 -41.09 8.53 -62.69
CA ASP A 460 -40.48 9.28 -61.58
C ASP A 460 -39.30 8.54 -60.90
N VAL A 461 -38.60 7.69 -61.67
CA VAL A 461 -37.45 6.89 -61.22
C VAL A 461 -36.18 7.74 -61.16
N LYS A 462 -36.19 8.93 -61.77
CA LYS A 462 -35.05 9.86 -61.76
C LYS A 462 -34.98 10.72 -60.49
N GLU A 463 -36.08 10.98 -59.78
CA GLU A 463 -36.04 11.71 -58.50
C GLU A 463 -35.64 10.80 -57.33
N GLU A 464 -36.14 9.56 -57.28
CA GLU A 464 -35.71 8.59 -56.25
C GLU A 464 -34.20 8.28 -56.34
N GLY A 465 -33.65 8.14 -57.54
CA GLY A 465 -32.22 7.91 -57.74
C GLY A 465 -31.34 9.09 -57.33
N LYS A 466 -31.82 10.33 -57.48
CA LYS A 466 -31.11 11.55 -57.05
C LYS A 466 -31.18 11.73 -55.54
N LEU A 467 -32.32 11.40 -54.91
CA LEU A 467 -32.48 11.43 -53.46
C LEU A 467 -31.58 10.38 -52.79
N HIS A 468 -31.51 9.16 -53.35
CA HIS A 468 -30.62 8.12 -52.84
C HIS A 468 -29.13 8.45 -53.01
N ALA A 469 -28.75 9.07 -54.13
CA ALA A 469 -27.37 9.53 -54.34
C ALA A 469 -26.99 10.68 -53.41
N HIS A 470 -27.92 11.58 -53.07
CA HIS A 470 -27.68 12.67 -52.14
C HIS A 470 -27.53 12.18 -50.69
N ILE A 471 -28.37 11.22 -50.28
CA ILE A 471 -28.30 10.58 -48.95
C ILE A 471 -27.00 9.78 -48.78
N ASN A 472 -26.56 9.02 -49.79
CA ASN A 472 -25.30 8.29 -49.73
C ASN A 472 -24.07 9.20 -49.70
N LYS A 473 -24.14 10.38 -50.33
CA LYS A 473 -23.05 11.36 -50.30
C LYS A 473 -22.91 12.04 -48.93
N LEU A 474 -24.01 12.17 -48.17
CA LEU A 474 -24.04 12.75 -46.82
C LEU A 474 -23.66 11.75 -45.71
N LEU A 475 -23.80 10.45 -45.94
CA LEU A 475 -23.47 9.41 -44.95
C LEU A 475 -22.03 8.88 -45.03
N PHE A 476 -21.33 9.13 -46.15
CA PHE A 476 -19.97 8.62 -46.41
C PHE A 476 -18.94 9.71 -46.76
N SER A 477 -19.27 10.98 -46.51
CA SER A 477 -18.30 12.10 -46.45
C SER A 477 -18.14 12.51 -45.00
#